data_AF-A0A7U2RB06-F1
#
_entry.id   AF-A0A7U2RB06-F1
#
_cell.length_a   1.000
_cell.length_b   1.000
_cell.length_c   1.000
_cell.angle_alpha   90.00
_cell.angle_beta   90.00
_cell.angle_gamma   90.00
#
_symmetry.space_group_name_H-M   'P 1'
#
loop_
_entity.id
_entity.type
_entity.pdbx_description
1 polymer ?
#
loop_
_entity_poly.entity_id
_entity_poly.type
_entity_poly.pdbx_seq_one_letter_code
_entity_poly.pdbx_strand_id
1 'polypeptide(L)'
;MISIILKDNKNKLFEVIRDLREETELLICNNIITINNNINQTLSIETFVEGIDKYWVEKGYNSEPGLYDKLIIEYNQNNTPLLTRWK
;
A
#
# COMPACT_ATOMS: atom_id res chain seq x y z
N MET A 1 3.01 -4.14 -17.66
CA MET A 1 2.17 -3.50 -16.64
C MET A 1 2.32 -4.30 -15.36
N ILE A 2 2.66 -3.63 -14.26
CA ILE A 2 2.91 -4.28 -12.97
C ILE A 2 1.62 -4.18 -12.15
N SER A 3 1.28 -5.22 -11.41
CA SER A 3 0.19 -5.17 -10.45
C SER A 3 0.75 -5.57 -9.10
N ILE A 4 0.34 -4.87 -8.06
CA ILE A 4 0.81 -5.08 -6.70
C ILE A 4 -0.37 -5.24 -5.75
N ILE A 5 -0.09 -5.82 -4.59
CA ILE A 5 -0.97 -5.78 -3.43
C ILE A 5 -0.26 -5.03 -2.31
N LEU A 6 -0.88 -3.95 -1.84
CA LEU A 6 -0.48 -3.24 -0.63
C LEU A 6 -1.23 -3.84 0.55
N LYS A 7 -0.53 -4.16 1.63
CA LYS A 7 -1.12 -4.74 2.84
C LYS A 7 -0.75 -3.92 4.06
N ASP A 8 -1.75 -3.65 4.88
CA ASP A 8 -1.57 -3.22 6.26
C ASP A 8 -1.72 -4.43 7.18
N ASN A 9 -0.59 -4.94 7.66
CA ASN A 9 -0.58 -6.14 8.50
C ASN A 9 -1.13 -5.90 9.91
N LYS A 10 -1.16 -4.65 10.37
CA LYS A 10 -1.66 -4.28 11.69
C LYS A 10 -3.18 -4.24 11.69
N ASN A 11 -3.77 -3.54 10.71
CA ASN A 11 -5.22 -3.38 10.60
C ASN A 11 -5.90 -4.49 9.78
N LYS A 12 -5.13 -5.44 9.23
CA LYS A 12 -5.61 -6.52 8.36
C LYS A 12 -6.38 -5.99 7.15
N LEU A 13 -5.83 -4.96 6.52
CA LEU A 13 -6.38 -4.37 5.30
C LEU A 13 -5.47 -4.67 4.12
N PHE A 14 -6.04 -4.76 2.92
CA PHE A 14 -5.27 -4.81 1.70
C PHE A 14 -5.95 -4.05 0.56
N GLU A 15 -5.13 -3.61 -0.39
CA GLU A 15 -5.57 -3.01 -1.63
C GLU A 15 -4.80 -3.62 -2.80
N VAL A 16 -5.52 -3.98 -3.86
CA VAL A 16 -4.91 -4.43 -5.12
C VAL A 16 -4.82 -3.24 -6.05
N ILE A 17 -3.61 -2.91 -6.47
CA ILE A 17 -3.33 -1.80 -7.39
C ILE A 17 -2.85 -2.42 -8.71
N ARG A 18 -3.63 -2.22 -9.76
CA ARG A 18 -3.40 -2.84 -11.08
C ARG A 18 -2.83 -1.85 -12.07
N ASP A 19 -2.25 -2.40 -13.13
CA ASP A 19 -1.85 -1.65 -14.33
C ASP A 19 -0.86 -0.50 -14.09
N LEU A 20 0.05 -0.70 -13.13
CA LEU A 20 1.12 0.23 -12.79
C LEU A 20 2.21 0.28 -13.86
N ARG A 21 2.74 1.50 -14.04
CA ARG A 21 4.06 1.73 -14.63
C ARG A 21 5.13 1.51 -13.57
N GLU A 22 6.32 1.13 -14.01
CA GLU A 22 7.47 0.87 -13.12
C GLU A 22 7.81 2.09 -12.25
N GLU A 23 7.85 3.29 -12.84
CA GLU A 23 8.07 4.54 -12.11
C GLU A 23 7.05 4.77 -10.98
N THR A 24 5.80 4.34 -11.19
CA THR A 24 4.73 4.50 -10.21
C THR A 24 4.82 3.45 -9.11
N GLU A 25 5.15 2.21 -9.46
CA GLU A 25 5.39 1.15 -8.48
C GLU A 25 6.57 1.54 -7.56
N LEU A 26 7.66 2.06 -8.12
CA LEU A 26 8.80 2.54 -7.34
C LEU A 26 8.42 3.70 -6.41
N LEU A 27 7.59 4.64 -6.89
CA LEU A 27 7.08 5.74 -6.04
C LEU A 27 6.26 5.19 -4.86
N ILE A 28 5.36 4.24 -5.12
CA ILE A 28 4.54 3.61 -4.07
C ILE A 28 5.46 2.90 -3.06
N CYS A 29 6.40 2.08 -3.53
CA CYS A 29 7.37 1.39 -2.68
C CYS A 29 8.16 2.35 -1.79
N ASN A 30 8.69 3.43 -2.36
CA ASN A 30 9.42 4.44 -1.61
C ASN A 30 8.55 5.10 -0.53
N ASN A 31 7.31 5.47 -0.87
CA ASN A 31 6.38 6.06 0.09
C ASN A 31 6.07 5.09 1.24
N ILE A 32 5.80 3.81 0.94
CA ILE A 32 5.52 2.80 1.96
C ILE A 32 6.72 2.58 2.89
N ILE A 33 7.95 2.55 2.36
CA ILE A 33 9.18 2.48 3.17
C ILE A 33 9.26 3.70 4.10
N THR A 34 9.01 4.90 3.58
CA THR A 34 9.03 6.12 4.40
C THR A 34 7.95 6.08 5.50
N ILE A 35 6.75 5.59 5.20
CA ILE A 35 5.67 5.48 6.19
C ILE A 35 6.07 4.51 7.30
N ASN A 36 6.53 3.30 6.96
CA ASN A 36 6.98 2.29 7.93
C ASN A 36 8.12 2.78 8.83
N ASN A 37 9.00 3.65 8.33
CA ASN A 37 10.13 4.17 9.10
C ASN A 37 9.72 5.25 10.12
N ASN A 38 8.65 6.00 9.87
CA ASN A 38 8.23 7.11 10.73
C ASN A 38 7.03 6.75 11.62
N ILE A 39 6.15 5.90 11.11
CA ILE A 39 4.97 5.43 11.83
C ILE A 39 5.23 3.97 12.13
N ASN A 40 5.02 3.53 13.37
CA ASN A 40 5.10 2.13 13.77
C ASN A 40 3.92 1.32 13.16
N GLN A 41 3.86 1.31 11.83
CA GLN A 41 2.98 0.55 10.97
C GLN A 41 3.79 -0.58 10.34
N THR A 42 3.10 -1.63 9.93
CA THR A 42 3.71 -2.81 9.31
C THR A 42 3.07 -3.00 7.95
N LEU A 43 3.38 -2.08 7.05
CA LEU A 43 2.92 -2.12 5.66
C LEU A 43 3.85 -3.01 4.83
N SER A 44 3.31 -3.71 3.86
CA SER A 44 4.10 -4.55 2.94
C SER A 44 3.48 -4.54 1.54
N ILE A 45 4.33 -4.60 0.53
CA ILE A 45 3.93 -4.70 -0.87
C ILE A 45 4.36 -6.06 -1.40
N GLU A 46 3.50 -6.71 -2.17
CA GLU A 46 3.82 -7.94 -2.89
C GLU A 46 3.39 -7.81 -4.36
N THR A 47 4.04 -8.54 -5.24
CA THR A 47 3.60 -8.67 -6.63
C THR A 47 2.25 -9.37 -6.66
N PHE A 48 1.30 -8.82 -7.39
CA PHE A 48 0.00 -9.44 -7.57
C PHE A 48 0.14 -10.71 -8.42
N VAL A 49 -0.41 -11.81 -7.90
CA VAL A 49 -0.58 -13.08 -8.61
C VAL A 49 -2.07 -13.42 -8.61
N GLU A 50 -2.57 -14.05 -9.66
CA GLU A 50 -3.98 -14.42 -9.74
C GLU A 50 -4.42 -15.25 -8.52
N GLY A 51 -5.52 -14.84 -7.88
CA GLY A 51 -6.07 -15.48 -6.68
C GLY A 51 -5.46 -15.02 -5.35
N ILE A 52 -4.45 -14.14 -5.35
CA ILE A 52 -3.83 -13.63 -4.12
C ILE A 52 -4.80 -12.84 -3.24
N ASP A 53 -5.77 -12.16 -3.85
CA ASP A 53 -6.84 -11.44 -3.17
C ASP A 53 -7.73 -12.37 -2.35
N LYS A 54 -8.16 -13.49 -2.94
CA LYS A 54 -8.93 -14.53 -2.23
C LYS A 54 -8.12 -15.15 -1.10
N TYR A 55 -6.84 -15.43 -1.34
CA TYR A 55 -5.94 -15.94 -0.30
C TYR A 55 -5.89 -15.00 0.92
N TRP A 56 -5.76 -13.69 0.71
CA TRP A 56 -5.70 -12.74 1.84
C TRP A 56 -7.04 -12.59 2.56
N VAL A 57 -8.15 -12.65 1.85
CA VAL A 57 -9.49 -12.72 2.47
C VAL A 57 -9.62 -13.96 3.36
N GLU A 58 -9.17 -15.13 2.91
CA GLU A 58 -9.16 -16.36 3.73
C GLU A 58 -8.23 -16.25 4.95
N LYS A 59 -7.19 -15.43 4.88
CA LYS A 59 -6.30 -15.09 6.01
C LYS A 59 -6.87 -14.00 6.93
N GLY A 60 -8.11 -13.58 6.71
CA GLY A 60 -8.82 -12.62 7.54
C GLY A 60 -8.48 -11.16 7.25
N TYR A 61 -7.95 -10.86 6.06
CA TYR A 61 -7.79 -9.47 5.62
C TYR A 61 -9.05 -8.98 4.90
N ASN A 62 -9.32 -7.68 5.01
CA ASN A 62 -10.39 -7.01 4.29
C ASN A 62 -9.83 -6.15 3.15
N SER A 63 -10.52 -6.16 2.02
CA SER A 63 -10.17 -5.28 0.90
C SER A 63 -10.65 -3.86 1.21
N GLU A 64 -9.73 -2.90 1.11
CA GLU A 64 -9.97 -1.49 1.38
C GLU A 64 -9.49 -0.66 0.17
N PRO A 65 -10.37 -0.36 -0.81
CA PRO A 65 -10.03 0.53 -1.90
C PRO A 65 -9.64 1.93 -1.38
N GLY A 66 -8.54 2.48 -1.91
CA GLY A 66 -7.99 3.76 -1.45
C GLY A 66 -7.17 3.67 -0.16
N LEU A 67 -6.78 2.47 0.29
CA LEU A 67 -5.87 2.28 1.42
C LEU A 67 -4.58 3.09 1.24
N TYR A 68 -3.96 3.02 0.06
CA TYR A 68 -2.75 3.78 -0.24
C TYR A 68 -2.96 5.29 -0.04
N ASP A 69 -4.06 5.82 -0.56
CA ASP A 69 -4.35 7.25 -0.48
C ASP A 69 -4.61 7.71 0.96
N LYS A 70 -5.32 6.89 1.75
CA LYS A 70 -5.54 7.13 3.17
C LYS A 70 -4.21 7.19 3.92
N LEU A 71 -3.29 6.26 3.66
CA LEU A 71 -1.99 6.21 4.30
C LEU A 71 -1.13 7.44 3.98
N ILE A 72 -1.15 7.92 2.73
CA ILE A 72 -0.46 9.15 2.34
C ILE A 72 -1.06 10.37 3.05
N ILE A 73 -2.38 10.47 3.12
CA ILE A 73 -3.07 11.58 3.80
C ILE A 73 -2.74 11.59 5.29
N GLU A 74 -2.84 10.43 5.96
CA GLU A 74 -2.55 10.30 7.40
C GLU A 74 -1.09 10.64 7.71
N TYR A 75 -0.16 10.16 6.88
CA TYR A 75 1.25 10.52 7.01
C TYR A 75 1.46 12.03 6.88
N ASN A 76 0.94 12.64 5.82
CA ASN A 76 1.12 14.06 5.49
C ASN A 76 0.46 15.02 6.50
N GLN A 77 -0.54 14.56 7.24
CA GLN A 77 -1.15 15.36 8.32
C GLN A 77 -0.22 15.49 9.53
N ASN A 78 0.65 14.51 9.78
CA ASN A 78 1.40 14.38 11.02
C ASN A 78 2.93 14.49 10.83
N ASN A 79 3.43 14.49 9.60
CA ASN A 79 4.86 14.39 9.31
C ASN A 79 5.31 15.38 8.23
N THR A 80 6.59 15.73 8.30
CA THR A 80 7.33 16.44 7.26
C THR A 80 8.64 15.71 6.99
N PRO A 81 9.08 15.55 5.73
CA PRO A 81 8.52 16.14 4.51
C PRO A 81 7.27 15.40 3.99
N LEU A 82 6.45 16.08 3.19
CA LEU A 82 5.24 15.51 2.61
C LEU A 82 5.56 14.47 1.53
N LEU A 83 4.82 13.37 1.53
CA LEU A 83 4.83 12.36 0.49
C LEU A 83 3.97 12.78 -0.70
N THR A 84 4.42 12.40 -1.90
CA THR A 84 3.71 12.67 -3.15
C THR A 84 2.78 11.51 -3.48
N ARG A 85 1.50 11.82 -3.72
CA ARG A 85 0.51 10.85 -4.20
C ARG A 85 0.69 10.61 -5.70
N TRP A 86 0.47 9.37 -6.15
CA TRP A 86 0.39 9.07 -7.58
C TRP A 86 -0.87 9.68 -8.20
N LYS A 87 -0.80 10.05 -9.48
CA LYS A 87 -1.90 10.66 -10.24
C LYS A 87 -2.40 9.71 -11.31
#